data_AF-A0A652M5S7-F1
#
_entry.id   AF-A0A652M5S7-F1
#
_cell.length_a   1.000
_cell.length_b   1.000
_cell.length_c   1.000
_cell.angle_alpha   90.00
_cell.angle_beta   90.00
_cell.angle_gamma   90.00
#
_symmetry.space_group_name_H-M   'P 1'
#
loop_
_entity.id
_entity.type
_entity.pdbx_description
1 polymer ?
#
loop_
_entity_poly.entity_id
_entity_poly.type
_entity_poly.pdbx_seq_one_letter_code
_entity_poly.pdbx_strand_id
1 'polypeptide(L)' 'MTAQQPDTEPVAGPLFRIERGSPSPEELAALTAVLMAVTAGPGVVPDDLARRHQVVALWRRPERVTGFDGPRTWRAAA' A
#
# COMPACT_ATOMS: atom_id res chain seq x y z
N MET A 1 17.37 1.02 -41.83
CA MET A 1 17.16 1.84 -40.62
C MET A 1 16.12 1.11 -39.77
N THR A 2 16.52 -0.03 -39.20
CA THR A 2 15.67 -0.89 -38.38
C THR A 2 15.72 -0.36 -36.95
N ALA A 3 14.59 0.14 -36.47
CA ALA A 3 14.46 0.57 -35.08
C ALA A 3 14.60 -0.65 -34.18
N GLN A 4 15.65 -0.66 -33.37
CA GLN A 4 15.85 -1.64 -32.32
C GLN A 4 14.74 -1.42 -31.28
N GLN A 5 13.78 -2.34 -31.19
CA GLN A 5 12.86 -2.39 -30.05
C GLN A 5 13.71 -2.71 -28.81
N PRO A 6 13.54 -2.00 -27.67
CA PRO A 6 14.22 -2.38 -26.46
C PRO A 6 13.70 -3.75 -26.03
N ASP A 7 14.60 -4.73 -25.96
CA ASP A 7 14.36 -6.04 -25.38
C ASP A 7 13.84 -5.83 -23.96
N THR A 8 12.51 -5.96 -23.79
CA THR A 8 11.88 -6.03 -22.47
C THR A 8 12.06 -7.46 -22.00
N GLU A 9 13.31 -7.83 -21.68
CA GLU A 9 13.58 -9.06 -20.94
C GLU A 9 12.84 -8.92 -19.60
N PRO A 10 11.84 -9.77 -19.30
CA PRO A 10 11.20 -9.72 -18.00
C PRO A 10 12.29 -9.99 -16.97
N VAL A 11 12.46 -9.06 -16.03
CA VAL A 11 13.45 -9.19 -14.96
C VAL A 11 13.17 -10.51 -14.24
N ALA A 12 14.01 -11.52 -14.49
CA ALA A 12 13.80 -12.90 -14.04
C ALA A 12 14.10 -13.08 -12.53
N GLY A 13 13.89 -12.02 -11.76
CA GLY A 13 14.01 -11.99 -10.31
C GLY A 13 12.66 -12.15 -9.63
N PRO A 14 12.65 -12.58 -8.36
CA PRO A 14 11.42 -12.64 -7.58
C PRO A 14 10.75 -11.26 -7.48
N LEU A 15 9.45 -11.20 -7.78
CA LEU A 15 8.65 -9.96 -7.79
C LEU A 15 8.57 -9.29 -6.41
N PHE A 16 8.66 -10.08 -5.34
CA PHE A 16 8.62 -9.61 -3.96
C PHE A 16 9.82 -10.13 -3.18
N ARG A 17 10.39 -9.28 -2.34
CA ARG A 17 11.33 -9.67 -1.29
C ARG A 17 10.55 -9.89 0.01
N ILE A 18 10.64 -11.10 0.57
CA ILE A 18 9.94 -11.47 1.80
C ILE A 18 10.90 -11.36 2.98
N GLU A 19 10.66 -10.39 3.87
CA GLU A 19 11.48 -10.21 5.08
C GLU A 19 11.12 -11.21 6.19
N ARG A 20 9.87 -11.68 6.23
CA ARG A 20 9.38 -12.59 7.27
C ARG A 20 8.18 -13.41 6.79
N GLY A 21 8.10 -14.65 7.27
CA GLY A 21 6.99 -15.57 6.97
C GLY A 21 7.18 -16.33 5.66
N SER A 22 6.21 -17.18 5.34
CA SER A 22 6.17 -17.99 4.12
C SER A 22 4.76 -17.88 3.51
N PRO A 23 4.45 -16.79 2.79
CA PRO A 23 3.14 -16.59 2.22
C PRO A 23 2.83 -17.68 1.20
N SER A 24 1.56 -18.07 1.13
CA SER A 24 1.12 -19.02 0.12
C SER A 24 1.16 -18.37 -1.28
N PRO A 25 1.20 -19.18 -2.35
CA PRO A 25 1.10 -18.66 -3.71
C PRO A 25 -0.14 -17.79 -3.93
N GLU A 26 -1.27 -18.15 -3.32
CA GLU A 26 -2.54 -17.43 -3.42
C GLU A 26 -2.46 -16.04 -2.75
N GLU A 27 -1.80 -15.94 -1.60
CA GLU A 27 -1.60 -14.66 -0.92
C GLU A 27 -0.73 -13.70 -1.74
N LEU A 28 0.34 -14.21 -2.38
CA LEU A 28 1.18 -13.43 -3.28
C LEU A 28 0.43 -12.99 -4.55
N ALA A 29 -0.43 -13.85 -5.09
CA ALA A 29 -1.28 -13.52 -6.24
C ALA A 29 -2.28 -12.41 -5.87
N ALA A 30 -2.93 -12.52 -4.70
CA ALA A 30 -3.86 -11.50 -4.21
C ALA A 30 -3.16 -10.14 -4.04
N LEU A 31 -1.97 -10.12 -3.43
CA LEU A 31 -1.19 -8.90 -3.27
C LEU A 31 -0.82 -8.27 -4.62
N THR A 32 -0.38 -9.08 -5.59
CA THR A 32 -0.06 -8.61 -6.95
C THR A 32 -1.28 -7.99 -7.63
N ALA A 33 -2.44 -8.65 -7.55
CA ALA A 33 -3.68 -8.15 -8.14
C ALA A 33 -4.09 -6.79 -7.57
N VAL A 34 -3.98 -6.63 -6.24
CA VAL A 34 -4.24 -5.34 -5.57
C VAL A 34 -3.26 -4.28 -6.06
N LEU A 35 -1.96 -4.59 -6.11
CA LEU A 35 -0.95 -3.65 -6.58
C LEU A 35 -1.21 -3.22 -8.02
N MET A 36 -1.53 -4.15 -8.93
CA MET A 36 -1.87 -3.83 -10.31
C MET A 36 -3.11 -2.94 -10.40
N ALA A 37 -4.15 -3.20 -9.61
CA ALA A 37 -5.36 -2.37 -9.60
C ALA A 37 -5.09 -0.94 -9.12
N VAL A 38 -4.22 -0.77 -8.12
CA VAL A 38 -3.83 0.55 -7.60
C VAL A 38 -2.91 1.28 -8.58
N THR A 39 -1.95 0.60 -9.20
CA THR A 39 -0.98 1.21 -10.11
C THR A 39 -1.53 1.48 -11.51
N ALA A 40 -2.59 0.79 -11.94
CA ALA A 40 -3.26 1.02 -13.22
C ALA A 40 -3.89 2.42 -13.36
N GLY A 41 -3.89 3.23 -12.30
CA GLY A 41 -4.44 4.58 -12.30
C GLY A 41 -5.97 4.61 -12.21
N PRO A 42 -6.57 5.76 -11.84
CA PRO A 42 -7.98 5.81 -11.46
C PRO A 42 -8.92 5.63 -12.67
N GLY A 43 -9.41 4.41 -12.85
CA GLY A 43 -10.68 4.10 -13.51
C GLY A 43 -11.88 4.04 -12.54
N VAL A 44 -11.64 4.25 -11.24
CA VAL A 44 -12.67 4.40 -10.21
C VAL A 44 -12.72 5.87 -9.85
N VAL A 45 -13.79 6.55 -10.29
CA VAL A 45 -14.08 7.93 -9.92
C VAL A 45 -14.03 8.01 -8.39
N PRO A 46 -13.14 8.85 -7.81
CA PRO A 46 -13.19 9.10 -6.38
C PRO A 46 -14.56 9.69 -6.07
N ASP A 47 -15.29 9.06 -5.15
CA ASP A 47 -16.53 9.60 -4.62
C ASP A 47 -16.30 11.07 -4.24
N ASP A 48 -17.22 11.97 -4.57
CA ASP A 48 -17.09 13.43 -4.44
C ASP A 48 -16.85 13.87 -2.98
N LEU A 49 -17.00 12.96 -2.04
CA LEU A 49 -16.60 13.09 -0.64
C LEU A 49 -15.06 13.22 -0.49
N ALA A 50 -14.27 12.48 -1.27
CA ALA A 50 -12.81 12.53 -1.24
C ALA A 50 -12.25 13.86 -1.80
N ARG A 51 -12.98 14.56 -2.68
CA ARG A 51 -12.59 15.87 -3.23
C ARG A 51 -12.85 17.04 -2.28
N ARG A 52 -13.84 16.92 -1.39
CA ARG A 52 -14.26 18.02 -0.49
C ARG A 52 -13.42 18.13 0.77
N HIS A 53 -12.73 17.07 1.14
CA HIS A 53 -11.75 17.12 2.21
C HIS A 53 -10.40 17.37 1.53
N GLN A 54 -9.86 18.59 1.67
CA GLN A 54 -8.44 18.82 1.40
C GLN A 54 -7.69 17.63 2.00
N VAL A 55 -6.96 16.88 1.16
CA VAL A 55 -6.25 15.67 1.56
C VAL A 55 -5.09 16.10 2.44
N VAL A 56 -5.40 16.51 3.66
CA VAL A 56 -4.43 16.64 4.73
C VAL A 56 -4.03 15.22 5.02
N ALA A 57 -2.75 14.92 4.82
CA ALA A 57 -2.21 13.61 5.13
C ALA A 57 -2.61 13.27 6.58
N LEU A 58 -3.50 12.28 6.77
CA LEU A 58 -4.07 11.88 8.07
C LEU A 58 -3.05 11.16 8.97
N TRP A 59 -1.77 11.46 8.79
CA TRP A 59 -0.68 10.92 9.57
C TRP A 59 -0.89 11.39 11.00
N ARG A 60 -1.40 10.49 11.83
CA ARG A 60 -1.39 10.71 13.27
C ARG A 60 0.07 10.80 13.69
N ARG A 61 0.35 11.76 14.56
CA ARG A 61 1.63 11.95 15.25
C ARG A 61 1.49 11.23 16.59
N PRO A 62 1.70 9.90 16.67
CA PRO A 62 1.53 9.15 17.91
C PRO A 62 2.39 9.70 19.06
N GLU A 63 3.50 10.38 18.75
CA GLU A 63 4.33 11.09 19.72
C GLU A 63 3.64 12.30 20.40
N ARG A 64 2.55 12.83 19.82
CA ARG A 64 1.80 13.99 20.34
C ARG A 64 0.49 13.62 21.03
N VAL A 65 0.14 12.33 21.08
CA VAL A 65 -1.10 11.86 21.70
C VAL A 65 -0.72 10.77 22.69
N THR A 66 -1.09 10.95 23.95
CA THR A 66 -0.95 9.88 24.96
C THR A 66 -1.84 8.71 24.56
N GLY A 67 -1.23 7.62 24.08
CA GLY A 67 -1.93 6.47 23.52
C GLY A 67 -2.60 5.55 24.55
N PHE A 68 -2.55 5.90 25.83
CA PHE A 68 -3.05 5.13 26.94
C PHE A 68 -3.36 6.03 28.14
N ASP A 69 -4.37 5.64 28.93
CA ASP A 69 -4.86 6.42 30.08
C ASP A 69 -3.91 6.39 31.30
N GLY A 70 -2.88 5.54 31.28
CA GLY A 70 -1.86 5.52 32.31
C GLY A 70 -0.75 4.49 32.06
N PRO A 71 0.36 4.54 32.82
CA PRO A 71 1.56 3.75 32.57
C PRO A 71 1.39 2.22 32.72
N ARG A 72 0.20 1.75 33.13
CA ARG A 72 -0.14 0.32 33.26
C ARG A 72 -1.32 -0.10 32.38
N THR A 73 -1.83 0.79 31.54
CA THR A 73 -2.90 0.47 30.59
C THR A 73 -2.35 0.54 29.17
N TRP A 74 -2.79 -0.36 28.30
CA TRP A 74 -2.40 -0.41 26.88
C TRP A 74 -3.58 -0.18 25.94
N ARG A 75 -4.77 0.06 26.51
CA ARG A 75 -5.97 0.51 25.80
C ARG A 75 -6.35 1.89 26.30
N ALA A 76 -6.72 2.76 25.38
CA ALA A 76 -7.49 3.95 25.68
C ALA A 76 -8.97 3.55 25.80
N ALA A 77 -9.71 4.14 26.75
CA ALA A 77 -11.16 4.08 26.72
C ALA A 77 -11.69 4.71 25.41
N ALA A 78 -12.66 4.05 24.77
CA ALA A 78 -13.22 4.43 23.47
C ALA A 78 -14.10 5.68 23.55
#